data_AF-A0A0L7QQ10-F1
#
_entry.id   AF-A0A0L7QQ10-F1
#
_cell.length_a   1.000
_cell.length_b   1.000
_cell.length_c   1.000
_cell.angle_alpha   90.00
_cell.angle_beta   90.00
_cell.angle_gamma   90.00
#
_symmetry.space_group_name_H-M   'P 1'
#
loop_
_entity.id
_entity.type
_entity.pdbx_description
1 polymer ?
#
loop_
_entity_poly.entity_id
_entity_poly.type
_entity_poly.pdbx_seq_one_letter_code
_entity_poly.pdbx_strand_id
1 'polypeptide(L)'
;MLSLVILGILTTQASALVEYDCGSRTLNVSTFSTIDSLDCNSEDIQPTAEARNIQLLQLSDFNSAQVTQCKLEIDRTIYYCGMHSYTSIVANGRRQYLFPSTRETCTNLHTTGTIFINPATQITGVRANSTTHYSLTLAGTIGPDGTCSGTSYSDPHGTWSNAIVQAVVKISIRNYEATVKLSSNQIILQSGQRCELQTGNCLDSENGYTYWNTLPTDYCNFHKYDVLYDGKADRVSSRKREGPTIYTVTSGETVFALTQTATTTLCGFTLIKTEHPKLFIIDVNRNGRFKPASTISVNNLDIFTYVNSKFIYVEKHLRTQITQLYKDIITQKCALEKQILNNALTLIHTAREEVAFMITKEPGHTATSAGEAIHVIQCIPVICQLRRTTQCYDELPVTYQNSSYFLTPKSRILKTIGTTRECSTILPTLYKLHGIWYRLTPHAVETVAPQTLKPLTTPHWRYTNPENLANGGIYSSEDLANLRNHIMFPVEKPAIINSIAQGATGRQYSAESIQISNLLDEASLG
;
A
#
# COMPACT_ATOMS: atom_id res chain seq x y z
N MET A 1 9.28 57.56 -47.72
CA MET A 1 8.82 56.40 -46.93
C MET A 1 8.48 55.28 -47.90
N LEU A 2 9.26 54.20 -47.85
CA LEU A 2 8.98 52.91 -48.47
C LEU A 2 7.73 52.26 -47.85
N SER A 3 6.94 51.57 -48.66
CA SER A 3 6.41 50.21 -48.40
C SER A 3 5.38 49.87 -49.48
N LEU A 4 5.81 49.17 -50.53
CA LEU A 4 5.51 47.74 -50.79
C LEU A 4 4.01 47.41 -50.85
N VAL A 5 3.45 47.48 -52.07
CA VAL A 5 2.21 46.80 -52.44
C VAL A 5 2.60 45.38 -52.85
N ILE A 6 2.30 44.41 -51.99
CA ILE A 6 2.50 42.98 -52.27
C ILE A 6 1.40 42.55 -53.24
N LEU A 7 1.78 42.28 -54.48
CA LEU A 7 0.93 41.66 -55.48
C LEU A 7 0.81 40.17 -55.13
N GLY A 8 -0.30 39.78 -54.51
CA GLY A 8 -0.62 38.39 -54.22
C GLY A 8 -0.84 37.61 -55.52
N ILE A 9 0.17 36.85 -55.94
CA ILE A 9 0.03 35.85 -57.00
C ILE A 9 -0.85 34.74 -56.45
N LEU A 10 -2.14 34.75 -56.83
CA LEU A 10 -3.01 33.58 -56.75
C LEU A 10 -2.45 32.53 -57.71
N THR A 11 -1.53 31.70 -57.23
CA THR A 11 -1.22 30.44 -57.88
C THR A 11 -2.45 29.57 -57.75
N THR A 12 -3.25 29.49 -58.82
CA THR A 12 -4.16 28.36 -59.01
C THR A 12 -3.28 27.12 -58.98
N GLN A 13 -3.26 26.40 -57.86
CA GLN A 13 -2.72 25.05 -57.83
C GLN A 13 -3.56 24.25 -58.82
N ALA A 14 -3.04 24.08 -60.04
CA ALA A 14 -3.53 23.03 -60.92
C ALA A 14 -3.18 21.74 -60.19
N SER A 15 -4.16 21.19 -59.46
CA SER A 15 -3.99 19.94 -58.72
C SER A 15 -3.70 18.83 -59.72
N ALA A 16 -2.41 18.52 -59.86
CA ALA A 16 -1.91 17.37 -60.58
C ALA A 16 -2.46 16.11 -59.91
N LEU A 17 -3.15 15.26 -60.68
CA LEU A 17 -3.52 13.94 -60.21
C LEU A 17 -2.24 13.10 -60.18
N VAL A 18 -2.00 12.38 -59.08
CA VAL A 18 -0.82 11.51 -58.90
C VAL A 18 -1.26 10.06 -59.10
N GLU A 19 -0.59 9.37 -60.01
CA GLU A 19 -0.86 8.00 -60.43
C GLU A 19 0.42 7.17 -60.44
N TYR A 20 0.32 5.89 -60.77
CA TYR A 20 1.46 4.99 -60.72
C TYR A 20 1.67 4.23 -62.03
N ASP A 21 2.90 4.30 -62.55
CA ASP A 21 3.35 3.57 -63.73
C ASP A 21 4.10 2.30 -63.34
N CYS A 22 3.51 1.15 -63.64
CA CYS A 22 4.09 -0.17 -63.40
C CYS A 22 4.84 -0.74 -64.64
N GLY A 23 4.94 0.02 -65.73
CA GLY A 23 5.63 -0.38 -66.97
C GLY A 23 7.09 0.08 -67.05
N SER A 24 7.60 0.78 -66.02
CA SER A 24 8.97 1.28 -65.98
C SER A 24 10.01 0.16 -65.80
N ARG A 25 11.24 0.41 -66.26
CA ARG A 25 12.35 -0.57 -66.25
C ARG A 25 12.95 -0.82 -64.86
N THR A 26 12.67 0.03 -63.89
CA THR A 26 13.19 -0.06 -62.52
C THR A 26 12.03 -0.09 -61.53
N LEU A 27 11.68 -1.29 -61.05
CA LEU A 27 10.60 -1.49 -60.09
C LEU A 27 11.16 -2.16 -58.84
N ASN A 28 10.75 -1.70 -57.65
CA ASN A 28 11.08 -2.37 -56.39
C ASN A 28 10.15 -3.56 -56.22
N VAL A 29 10.72 -4.77 -56.09
CA VAL A 29 9.94 -6.00 -55.95
C VAL A 29 10.24 -6.64 -54.60
N SER A 30 9.19 -6.91 -53.83
CA SER A 30 9.25 -7.68 -52.59
C SER A 30 8.57 -9.03 -52.80
N THR A 31 9.21 -10.11 -52.38
CA THR A 31 8.71 -11.48 -52.58
C THR A 31 8.30 -12.09 -51.24
N PHE A 32 7.10 -12.66 -51.19
CA PHE A 32 6.54 -13.30 -50.01
C PHE A 32 6.14 -14.74 -50.32
N SER A 33 6.31 -15.63 -49.36
CA SER A 33 5.84 -17.01 -49.45
C SER A 33 4.33 -17.10 -49.30
N THR A 34 3.71 -18.03 -50.03
CA THR A 34 2.26 -18.32 -49.93
C THR A 34 1.95 -19.57 -49.12
N ILE A 35 2.98 -20.35 -48.77
CA ILE A 35 2.86 -21.63 -48.06
C ILE A 35 3.31 -21.56 -46.60
N ASP A 36 4.19 -20.62 -46.26
CA ASP A 36 4.75 -20.53 -44.92
C ASP A 36 3.72 -20.01 -43.90
N SER A 37 3.74 -20.57 -42.70
CA SER A 37 2.80 -20.19 -41.64
C SER A 37 3.11 -18.79 -41.10
N LEU A 38 2.09 -17.93 -41.14
CA LEU A 38 2.07 -16.69 -40.37
C LEU A 38 1.85 -17.04 -38.89
N ASP A 39 2.95 -17.24 -38.16
CA ASP A 39 2.90 -17.56 -36.73
C ASP A 39 2.80 -16.31 -35.87
N CYS A 40 1.74 -16.25 -35.07
CA CYS A 40 1.56 -15.22 -34.05
C CYS A 40 2.35 -15.62 -32.80
N ASN A 41 3.67 -15.41 -32.83
CA ASN A 41 4.52 -15.62 -31.66
C ASN A 41 4.31 -14.47 -30.66
N SER A 42 3.27 -14.56 -29.84
CA SER A 42 3.23 -13.75 -28.62
C SER A 42 4.22 -14.36 -27.63
N GLU A 43 5.29 -13.67 -27.28
CA GLU A 43 6.15 -14.12 -26.18
C GLU A 43 5.27 -14.37 -24.94
N ASP A 44 5.40 -15.55 -24.36
CA ASP A 44 4.55 -15.96 -23.25
C ASP A 44 5.05 -15.32 -21.95
N ILE A 45 4.60 -14.09 -21.71
CA ILE A 45 4.94 -13.28 -20.53
C ILE A 45 4.11 -13.71 -19.30
N GLN A 46 3.30 -14.78 -19.39
CA GLN A 46 2.43 -15.13 -18.26
C GLN A 46 3.26 -15.52 -17.03
N PRO A 47 3.08 -14.79 -15.91
CA PRO A 47 3.79 -15.11 -14.70
C PRO A 47 3.22 -16.41 -14.10
N THR A 48 4.11 -17.24 -13.57
CA THR A 48 3.70 -18.44 -12.84
C THR A 48 3.33 -18.03 -11.42
N ALA A 49 2.10 -18.30 -11.00
CA ALA A 49 1.63 -18.12 -9.63
C ALA A 49 1.75 -19.44 -8.87
N GLU A 50 2.34 -19.39 -7.68
CA GLU A 50 2.48 -20.53 -6.77
C GLU A 50 2.02 -20.14 -5.37
N ALA A 51 1.11 -20.91 -4.77
CA ALA A 51 0.67 -20.68 -3.41
C ALA A 51 1.77 -21.08 -2.39
N ARG A 52 2.12 -20.17 -1.48
CA ARG A 52 3.14 -20.37 -0.44
C ARG A 52 2.61 -19.91 0.92
N ASN A 53 2.99 -20.59 2.00
CA ASN A 53 2.71 -20.08 3.34
C ASN A 53 3.78 -19.05 3.70
N ILE A 54 3.36 -17.86 4.10
CA ILE A 54 4.26 -16.77 4.46
C ILE A 54 3.89 -16.17 5.81
N GLN A 55 4.89 -15.55 6.45
CA GLN A 55 4.67 -14.56 7.48
C GLN A 55 5.07 -13.18 6.94
N LEU A 56 4.16 -12.20 7.05
CA LEU A 56 4.47 -10.79 6.83
C LEU A 56 4.86 -10.17 8.17
N LEU A 57 6.08 -9.66 8.24
CA LEU A 57 6.64 -9.02 9.43
C LEU A 57 6.73 -7.51 9.23
N GLN A 58 6.51 -6.78 10.31
CA GLN A 58 6.77 -5.35 10.42
C GLN A 58 7.86 -5.10 11.46
N LEU A 59 8.80 -4.21 11.15
CA LEU A 59 9.76 -3.72 12.13
C LEU A 59 9.06 -2.83 13.18
N SER A 60 9.22 -3.19 14.45
CA SER A 60 8.60 -2.54 15.61
C SER A 60 9.55 -1.53 16.25
N ASP A 61 9.02 -0.35 16.59
CA ASP A 61 9.76 0.68 17.31
C ASP A 61 9.51 0.61 18.83
N PHE A 62 8.35 0.09 19.20
CA PHE A 62 7.87 -0.04 20.57
C PHE A 62 7.56 -1.50 20.93
N ASN A 63 7.69 -1.80 22.21
CA ASN A 63 7.24 -3.04 22.84
C ASN A 63 6.64 -2.69 24.21
N SER A 64 6.32 -3.68 25.00
CA SER A 64 5.79 -3.51 26.34
C SER A 64 6.51 -4.39 27.36
N ALA A 65 6.49 -3.94 28.61
CA ALA A 65 7.01 -4.69 29.74
C ALA A 65 6.07 -4.57 30.93
N GLN A 66 5.88 -5.67 31.65
CA GLN A 66 5.16 -5.67 32.91
C GLN A 66 6.01 -4.99 33.99
N VAL A 67 5.41 -4.02 34.66
CA VAL A 67 6.04 -3.17 35.66
C VAL A 67 5.36 -3.38 37.01
N THR A 68 6.18 -3.58 38.03
CA THR A 68 5.78 -3.70 39.44
C THR A 68 6.35 -2.52 40.22
N GLN A 69 5.46 -1.73 40.83
CA GLN A 69 5.81 -0.55 41.61
C GLN A 69 5.43 -0.71 43.08
N CYS A 70 6.31 -0.23 43.96
CA CYS A 70 6.10 -0.11 45.40
C CYS A 70 6.64 1.22 45.91
N LYS A 71 5.76 2.03 46.50
CA LYS A 71 6.10 3.28 47.18
C LYS A 71 5.71 3.15 48.65
N LEU A 72 6.70 3.25 49.52
CA LEU A 72 6.50 3.25 50.96
C LEU A 72 7.03 4.55 51.53
N GLU A 73 6.14 5.43 51.98
CA GLU A 73 6.50 6.69 52.63
C GLU A 73 6.26 6.55 54.13
N ILE A 74 7.28 6.83 54.93
CA ILE A 74 7.19 6.84 56.39
C ILE A 74 7.27 8.30 56.84
N ASP A 75 6.19 8.81 57.43
CA ASP A 75 6.20 10.06 58.23
C ASP A 75 6.23 9.67 59.71
N ARG A 76 7.35 9.92 60.37
CA ARG A 76 7.53 9.58 61.78
C ARG A 76 7.65 10.83 62.63
N THR A 77 7.21 10.72 63.87
CA THR A 77 7.40 11.70 64.92
C THR A 77 7.92 11.02 66.18
N ILE A 78 9.03 11.53 66.70
CA ILE A 78 9.71 11.06 67.89
C ILE A 78 9.38 12.00 69.05
N TYR A 79 9.02 11.43 70.19
CA TYR A 79 8.83 12.11 71.46
C TYR A 79 9.76 11.53 72.51
N TYR A 80 10.21 12.35 73.45
CA TYR A 80 10.87 11.88 74.67
C TYR A 80 9.80 11.56 75.72
N CYS A 81 9.90 10.38 76.32
CA CYS A 81 9.05 9.93 77.41
C CYS A 81 9.79 10.06 78.75
N GLY A 82 9.34 11.00 79.57
CA GLY A 82 9.97 11.34 80.83
C GLY A 82 9.31 10.72 82.06
N MET A 83 9.82 11.11 83.24
CA MET A 83 9.28 10.66 84.53
C MET A 83 7.81 11.04 84.67
N HIS A 84 6.95 10.13 85.16
CA HIS A 84 5.49 10.32 85.21
C HIS A 84 4.78 10.38 83.85
N SER A 85 5.35 9.80 82.79
CA SER A 85 4.74 9.72 81.45
C SER A 85 4.50 11.06 80.76
N TYR A 86 5.24 12.13 81.10
CA TYR A 86 5.18 13.35 80.29
C TYR A 86 5.90 13.14 78.94
N THR A 87 5.33 13.70 77.88
CA THR A 87 5.93 13.67 76.54
C THR A 87 6.50 15.03 76.16
N SER A 88 7.72 15.09 75.65
CA SER A 88 8.33 16.32 75.13
C SER A 88 8.89 16.14 73.72
N ILE A 89 8.95 17.23 72.97
CA ILE A 89 9.50 17.25 71.61
C ILE A 89 11.03 17.08 71.68
N VAL A 90 11.59 16.34 70.73
CA VAL A 90 13.05 16.17 70.58
C VAL A 90 13.56 16.84 69.30
N ALA A 91 14.84 17.22 69.30
CA ALA A 91 15.50 17.72 68.11
C ALA A 91 15.48 16.66 66.99
N ASN A 92 15.22 17.09 65.76
CA ASN A 92 15.06 16.22 64.57
C ASN A 92 14.00 15.11 64.74
N GLY A 93 13.01 15.32 65.61
CA GLY A 93 12.02 14.31 65.96
C GLY A 93 11.00 14.00 64.86
N ARG A 94 10.70 14.94 63.94
CA ARG A 94 9.79 14.68 62.81
C ARG A 94 10.56 14.50 61.50
N ARG A 95 10.25 13.46 60.74
CA ARG A 95 10.84 13.25 59.41
C ARG A 95 9.97 12.41 58.50
N GLN A 96 9.91 12.80 57.24
CA GLN A 96 9.32 12.01 56.17
C GLN A 96 10.41 11.50 55.23
N TYR A 97 10.37 10.21 54.88
CA TYR A 97 11.31 9.60 53.95
C TYR A 97 10.70 8.42 53.21
N LEU A 98 11.30 8.08 52.06
CA LEU A 98 10.97 6.88 51.32
C LEU A 98 11.67 5.68 51.97
N PHE A 99 10.91 4.66 52.32
CA PHE A 99 11.45 3.40 52.80
C PHE A 99 12.03 2.61 51.63
N PRO A 100 13.31 2.16 51.71
CA PRO A 100 13.94 1.40 50.64
C PRO A 100 13.23 0.07 50.46
N SER A 101 12.66 -0.16 49.27
CA SER A 101 12.18 -1.48 48.88
C SER A 101 13.22 -2.14 47.99
N THR A 102 13.43 -3.44 48.14
CA THR A 102 14.12 -4.27 47.14
C THR A 102 13.11 -4.86 46.16
N ARG A 103 13.58 -5.45 45.06
CA ARG A 103 12.73 -6.20 44.13
C ARG A 103 11.97 -7.30 44.86
N GLU A 104 12.67 -8.11 45.64
CA GLU A 104 12.09 -9.22 46.41
C GLU A 104 11.05 -8.72 47.42
N THR A 105 11.35 -7.64 48.14
CA THR A 105 10.42 -7.04 49.10
C THR A 105 9.16 -6.54 48.41
N CYS A 106 9.31 -5.87 47.26
CA CYS A 106 8.18 -5.37 46.49
C CYS A 106 7.33 -6.52 45.92
N THR A 107 7.97 -7.53 45.33
CA THR A 107 7.28 -8.73 44.82
C THR A 107 6.53 -9.45 45.94
N ASN A 108 7.16 -9.65 47.10
CA ASN A 108 6.52 -10.27 48.25
C ASN A 108 5.33 -9.43 48.74
N LEU A 109 5.48 -8.11 48.82
CA LEU A 109 4.37 -7.23 49.19
C LEU A 109 3.18 -7.36 48.22
N HIS A 110 3.44 -7.50 46.92
CA HIS A 110 2.39 -7.74 45.91
C HIS A 110 1.74 -9.13 46.04
N THR A 111 2.47 -10.17 46.44
CA THR A 111 1.94 -11.55 46.51
C THR A 111 1.32 -11.90 47.86
N THR A 112 1.92 -11.48 48.96
CA THR A 112 1.47 -11.80 50.33
C THR A 112 0.65 -10.69 50.97
N GLY A 113 0.76 -9.45 50.47
CA GLY A 113 0.14 -8.28 51.12
C GLY A 113 0.77 -7.96 52.48
N THR A 114 2.01 -8.40 52.72
CA THR A 114 2.70 -8.22 54.00
C THR A 114 4.09 -7.60 53.83
N ILE A 115 4.48 -6.77 54.80
CA ILE A 115 5.82 -6.16 54.84
C ILE A 115 6.28 -5.93 56.28
N PHE A 116 7.57 -6.09 56.52
CA PHE A 116 8.21 -5.75 57.78
C PHE A 116 8.85 -4.36 57.68
N ILE A 117 8.41 -3.42 58.53
CA ILE A 117 9.03 -2.08 58.62
C ILE A 117 10.27 -2.12 59.52
N ASN A 118 10.23 -2.97 60.53
CA ASN A 118 11.38 -3.37 61.35
C ASN A 118 11.15 -4.82 61.83
N PRO A 119 12.14 -5.48 62.47
CA PRO A 119 12.01 -6.88 62.89
C PRO A 119 10.81 -7.16 63.83
N ALA A 120 10.29 -6.15 64.52
CA ALA A 120 9.18 -6.28 65.47
C ALA A 120 7.82 -5.86 64.88
N THR A 121 7.80 -5.15 63.75
CA THR A 121 6.61 -4.49 63.21
C THR A 121 6.31 -5.02 61.82
N GLN A 122 5.28 -5.86 61.75
CA GLN A 122 4.72 -6.38 60.52
C GLN A 122 3.43 -5.65 60.17
N ILE A 123 3.31 -5.20 58.92
CA ILE A 123 2.06 -4.74 58.33
C ILE A 123 1.50 -5.87 57.48
N THR A 124 0.21 -6.14 57.63
CA THR A 124 -0.52 -7.16 56.86
C THR A 124 -1.78 -6.57 56.24
N GLY A 125 -2.35 -7.28 55.26
CA GLY A 125 -3.60 -6.86 54.61
C GLY A 125 -3.44 -5.68 53.65
N VAL A 126 -2.26 -5.47 53.07
CA VAL A 126 -2.06 -4.49 52.00
C VAL A 126 -2.75 -4.99 50.73
N ARG A 127 -3.74 -4.26 50.23
CA ARG A 127 -4.47 -4.62 49.00
C ARG A 127 -3.63 -4.27 47.76
N ALA A 128 -3.59 -5.17 46.78
CA ALA A 128 -2.95 -4.93 45.48
C ALA A 128 -3.57 -3.72 44.77
N ASN A 129 -2.76 -3.00 43.97
CA ASN A 129 -3.20 -1.85 43.18
C ASN A 129 -3.88 -0.73 43.98
N SER A 130 -3.51 -0.56 45.25
CA SER A 130 -4.13 0.42 46.15
C SER A 130 -3.09 1.26 46.91
N THR A 131 -3.57 2.34 47.52
CA THR A 131 -2.82 3.13 48.50
C THR A 131 -3.47 2.98 49.87
N THR A 132 -2.71 2.47 50.85
CA THR A 132 -3.17 2.25 52.23
C THR A 132 -2.31 3.00 53.24
N HIS A 133 -2.91 3.31 54.39
CA HIS A 133 -2.27 4.08 55.46
C HIS A 133 -2.31 3.27 56.77
N TYR A 134 -1.17 3.18 57.45
CA TYR A 134 -1.04 2.47 58.72
C TYR A 134 -0.41 3.38 59.77
N SER A 135 -1.09 3.56 60.89
CA SER A 135 -0.53 4.24 62.06
C SER A 135 0.03 3.21 63.01
N LEU A 136 1.31 3.35 63.39
CA LEU A 136 2.01 2.37 64.22
C LEU A 136 3.05 3.03 65.13
N THR A 137 3.43 2.31 66.18
CA THR A 137 4.50 2.71 67.09
C THR A 137 5.75 1.89 66.77
N LEU A 138 6.78 2.53 66.22
CA LEU A 138 8.02 1.88 65.78
C LEU A 138 8.94 1.51 66.97
N ALA A 139 8.88 2.29 68.05
CA ALA A 139 9.67 2.09 69.26
C ALA A 139 8.99 2.76 70.47
N GLY A 140 9.19 2.18 71.65
CA GLY A 140 8.50 2.57 72.88
C GLY A 140 7.07 2.03 72.94
N THR A 141 6.39 2.25 74.07
CA THR A 141 4.99 1.87 74.25
C THR A 141 4.17 3.07 74.71
N ILE A 142 2.91 3.10 74.27
CA ILE A 142 1.90 4.07 74.70
C ILE A 142 0.70 3.25 75.17
N GLY A 143 0.38 3.36 76.45
CA GLY A 143 -0.80 2.77 77.06
C GLY A 143 -2.07 3.54 76.68
N PRO A 144 -3.24 2.88 76.65
CA PRO A 144 -4.52 3.53 76.39
C PRO A 144 -4.91 4.56 77.47
N ASP A 145 -4.30 4.47 78.65
CA ASP A 145 -4.43 5.38 79.78
C ASP A 145 -3.49 6.60 79.70
N GLY A 146 -2.73 6.74 78.61
CA GLY A 146 -1.76 7.81 78.40
C GLY A 146 -0.41 7.55 79.08
N THR A 147 -0.20 6.36 79.68
CA THR A 147 1.13 5.98 80.18
C THR A 147 2.11 5.76 79.02
N CYS A 148 3.37 6.12 79.22
CA CYS A 148 4.38 6.03 78.18
C CYS A 148 5.62 5.33 78.72
N SER A 149 6.24 4.46 77.91
CA SER A 149 7.54 3.86 78.21
C SER A 149 8.47 4.07 77.03
N GLY A 150 9.46 4.94 77.21
CA GLY A 150 10.48 5.21 76.21
C GLY A 150 11.49 4.06 76.09
N THR A 151 12.09 3.91 74.91
CA THR A 151 13.23 3.02 74.67
C THR A 151 14.31 3.75 73.88
N SER A 152 15.49 3.17 73.77
CA SER A 152 16.53 3.70 72.86
C SER A 152 16.14 3.42 71.41
N TYR A 153 16.13 4.46 70.59
CA TYR A 153 15.83 4.37 69.16
C TYR A 153 16.92 5.05 68.34
N SER A 154 17.32 4.42 67.24
CA SER A 154 18.31 4.97 66.32
C SER A 154 17.91 4.71 64.88
N ASP A 155 18.24 5.66 64.01
CA ASP A 155 18.06 5.57 62.57
C ASP A 155 19.14 6.42 61.86
N PRO A 156 19.17 6.50 60.52
CA PRO A 156 20.19 7.24 59.78
C PRO A 156 20.25 8.76 60.05
N HIS A 157 19.33 9.32 60.82
CA HIS A 157 19.20 10.75 61.12
C HIS A 157 19.45 11.10 62.58
N GLY A 158 19.67 10.11 63.47
CA GLY A 158 20.03 10.35 64.85
C GLY A 158 19.81 9.15 65.77
N THR A 159 20.12 9.39 67.05
CA THR A 159 19.92 8.45 68.14
C THR A 159 19.26 9.20 69.30
N TRP A 160 18.22 8.61 69.88
CA TRP A 160 17.47 9.17 71.00
C TRP A 160 17.33 8.12 72.10
N SER A 161 17.45 8.54 73.35
CA SER A 161 17.19 7.73 74.54
C SER A 161 15.81 8.06 75.11
N ASN A 162 15.18 7.07 75.75
CA ASN A 162 13.80 7.16 76.28
C ASN A 162 12.79 7.73 75.26
N ALA A 163 12.91 7.28 74.01
CA ALA A 163 12.10 7.75 72.90
C ALA A 163 10.85 6.89 72.69
N ILE A 164 9.78 7.54 72.24
CA ILE A 164 8.58 6.93 71.67
C ILE A 164 8.47 7.41 70.23
N VAL A 165 8.30 6.48 69.30
CA VAL A 165 8.32 6.76 67.88
C VAL A 165 6.99 6.37 67.28
N GLN A 166 6.17 7.35 66.96
CA GLN A 166 4.95 7.15 66.19
C GLN A 166 5.24 7.35 64.71
N ALA A 167 4.66 6.53 63.86
CA ALA A 167 4.80 6.66 62.42
C ALA A 167 3.50 6.39 61.69
N VAL A 168 3.28 7.16 60.62
CA VAL A 168 2.28 6.88 59.60
C VAL A 168 3.01 6.35 58.37
N VAL A 169 2.73 5.10 58.04
CA VAL A 169 3.27 4.44 56.85
C VAL A 169 2.21 4.49 55.76
N LYS A 170 2.52 5.17 54.66
CA LYS A 170 1.72 5.19 53.44
C LYS A 170 2.33 4.23 52.42
N ILE A 171 1.58 3.19 52.08
CA ILE A 171 2.00 2.14 51.13
C ILE A 171 1.19 2.30 49.86
N SER A 172 1.83 2.42 48.71
CA SER A 172 1.18 2.38 47.39
C SER A 172 1.84 1.32 46.53
N ILE A 173 1.05 0.36 46.05
CA ILE A 173 1.52 -0.71 45.17
C ILE A 173 0.74 -0.72 43.87
N ARG A 174 1.42 -0.86 42.73
CA ARG A 174 0.79 -0.87 41.39
C ARG A 174 1.46 -1.89 40.46
N ASN A 175 0.66 -2.60 39.68
CA ASN A 175 1.10 -3.42 38.56
C ASN A 175 0.44 -2.94 37.27
N TYR A 176 1.24 -2.70 36.23
CA TYR A 176 0.74 -2.27 34.93
C TYR A 176 1.74 -2.57 33.81
N GLU A 177 1.27 -2.44 32.58
CA GLU A 177 2.11 -2.58 31.40
C GLU A 177 2.64 -1.21 30.94
N ALA A 178 3.97 -1.09 30.84
CA ALA A 178 4.64 0.13 30.42
C ALA A 178 5.15 0.01 28.99
N THR A 179 5.25 1.16 28.30
CA THR A 179 5.78 1.21 26.94
C THR A 179 7.29 1.18 26.95
N VAL A 180 7.87 0.33 26.11
CA VAL A 180 9.32 0.21 25.88
C VAL A 180 9.65 0.73 24.50
N LYS A 181 10.58 1.68 24.41
CA LYS A 181 11.12 2.16 23.14
C LYS A 181 12.40 1.39 22.81
N LEU A 182 12.32 0.57 21.76
CA LEU A 182 13.38 -0.38 21.37
C LEU A 182 14.62 0.32 20.81
N SER A 183 14.44 1.43 20.08
CA SER A 183 15.53 2.18 19.45
C SER A 183 16.48 2.86 20.44
N SER A 184 15.96 3.32 21.58
CA SER A 184 16.75 3.98 22.63
C SER A 184 16.94 3.10 23.87
N ASN A 185 16.46 1.85 23.86
CA ASN A 185 16.57 0.92 24.99
C ASN A 185 16.02 1.52 26.31
N GLN A 186 14.86 2.17 26.23
CA GLN A 186 14.23 2.89 27.34
C GLN A 186 12.83 2.37 27.63
N ILE A 187 12.47 2.30 28.91
CA ILE A 187 11.10 2.10 29.38
C ILE A 187 10.50 3.45 29.81
N ILE A 188 9.24 3.69 29.46
CA ILE A 188 8.50 4.91 29.78
C ILE A 188 7.42 4.56 30.81
N LEU A 189 7.59 5.07 32.03
CA LEU A 189 6.65 4.85 33.14
C LEU A 189 5.40 5.74 33.00
N GLN A 190 4.35 5.44 33.76
CA GLN A 190 3.09 6.22 33.74
C GLN A 190 3.28 7.68 34.18
N SER A 191 4.27 7.96 35.04
CA SER A 191 4.69 9.32 35.40
C SER A 191 5.33 10.09 34.23
N GLY A 192 5.61 9.43 33.11
CA GLY A 192 6.40 9.97 32.00
C GLY A 192 7.92 9.83 32.20
N GLN A 193 8.36 9.32 33.36
CA GLN A 193 9.78 9.10 33.63
C GLN A 193 10.35 8.03 32.68
N ARG A 194 11.54 8.31 32.14
CA ARG A 194 12.25 7.42 31.22
C ARG A 194 13.41 6.78 31.95
N CYS A 195 13.44 5.45 31.95
CA CYS A 195 14.50 4.68 32.59
C CYS A 195 15.15 3.74 31.57
N GLU A 196 16.41 3.38 31.81
CA GLU A 196 17.12 2.42 30.96
C GLU A 196 16.54 1.02 31.13
N LEU A 197 16.17 0.34 30.05
CA LEU A 197 15.45 -0.94 30.12
C LEU A 197 16.29 -2.05 30.78
N GLN A 198 17.61 -2.04 30.58
CA GLN A 198 18.52 -3.12 30.98
C GLN A 198 18.80 -3.16 32.49
N THR A 199 18.56 -2.06 33.21
CA THR A 199 18.76 -2.03 34.67
C THR A 199 17.72 -2.87 35.40
N GLY A 200 16.56 -3.13 34.79
CA GLY A 200 15.45 -3.86 35.41
C GLY A 200 14.81 -3.14 36.61
N ASN A 201 15.23 -1.91 36.90
CA ASN A 201 14.72 -1.12 38.01
C ASN A 201 14.88 0.39 37.75
N CYS A 202 14.06 1.18 38.44
CA CYS A 202 14.18 2.64 38.48
C CYS A 202 13.43 3.20 39.69
N LEU A 203 13.92 4.32 40.22
CA LEU A 203 13.19 5.09 41.22
C LEU A 203 12.31 6.12 40.50
N ASP A 204 11.01 5.88 40.49
CA ASP A 204 10.01 6.84 40.02
C ASP A 204 9.81 7.91 41.10
N SER A 205 10.06 9.17 40.76
CA SER A 205 9.93 10.29 41.71
C SER A 205 8.50 10.44 42.26
N GLU A 206 7.49 10.09 41.48
CA GLU A 206 6.08 10.12 41.89
C GLU A 206 5.64 8.80 42.52
N ASN A 207 6.02 7.68 41.91
CA ASN A 207 5.43 6.36 42.20
C ASN A 207 6.38 5.36 42.90
N GLY A 208 7.57 5.80 43.33
CA GLY A 208 8.48 5.00 44.16
C GLY A 208 9.31 3.97 43.40
N TYR A 209 9.72 2.91 44.11
CA TYR A 209 10.60 1.89 43.53
C TYR A 209 9.86 1.07 42.50
N THR A 210 10.44 0.99 41.30
CA THR A 210 9.85 0.38 40.12
C THR A 210 10.75 -0.73 39.60
N TYR A 211 10.16 -1.87 39.25
CA TYR A 211 10.88 -3.05 38.76
C TYR A 211 10.19 -3.64 37.53
N TRP A 212 10.99 -4.23 36.64
CA TRP A 212 10.51 -4.99 35.49
C TRP A 212 11.53 -6.07 35.11
N ASN A 213 11.07 -7.03 34.30
CA ASN A 213 11.96 -7.99 33.68
C ASN A 213 12.60 -7.36 32.44
N THR A 214 13.91 -7.54 32.28
CA THR A 214 14.60 -7.13 31.06
C THR A 214 14.08 -7.96 29.89
N LEU A 215 14.05 -7.38 28.69
CA LEU A 215 13.75 -8.16 27.49
C LEU A 215 14.86 -9.21 27.32
N PRO A 216 14.52 -10.46 26.97
CA PRO A 216 15.53 -11.47 26.72
C PRO A 216 16.46 -10.98 25.62
N THR A 217 17.77 -10.98 25.88
CA THR A 217 18.78 -10.72 24.86
C THR A 217 18.80 -11.90 23.90
N ASP A 218 18.03 -11.81 22.83
CA ASP A 218 17.99 -12.81 21.79
C ASP A 218 18.82 -12.35 20.59
N TYR A 219 19.68 -13.24 20.08
CA TYR A 219 20.53 -12.96 18.90
C TYR A 219 19.71 -12.49 17.68
N CYS A 220 18.46 -12.98 17.61
CA CYS A 220 17.56 -12.83 16.49
C CYS A 220 16.72 -11.54 16.58
N ASN A 221 16.75 -10.85 17.74
CA ASN A 221 15.94 -9.66 18.02
C ASN A 221 14.45 -9.81 17.63
N PHE A 222 13.82 -10.95 17.91
CA PHE A 222 12.42 -11.26 17.62
C PHE A 222 11.47 -10.20 18.19
N HIS A 223 11.86 -9.55 19.29
CA HIS A 223 11.11 -8.48 19.94
C HIS A 223 11.04 -7.19 19.10
N LYS A 224 11.81 -7.07 18.02
CA LYS A 224 11.77 -5.94 17.05
C LYS A 224 10.84 -6.20 15.86
N TYR A 225 10.11 -7.31 15.86
CA TYR A 225 9.23 -7.66 14.76
C TYR A 225 7.83 -8.03 15.26
N ASP A 226 6.83 -7.44 14.60
CA ASP A 226 5.42 -7.79 14.73
C ASP A 226 4.98 -8.60 13.51
N VAL A 227 4.11 -9.60 13.72
CA VAL A 227 3.56 -10.43 12.65
C VAL A 227 2.24 -9.80 12.20
N LEU A 228 2.22 -9.23 10.99
CA LEU A 228 1.01 -8.63 10.41
C LEU A 228 0.10 -9.68 9.75
N TYR A 229 0.69 -10.76 9.24
CA TYR A 229 -0.04 -11.83 8.55
C TYR A 229 0.71 -13.15 8.67
N ASP A 230 -0.01 -14.25 8.90
CA ASP A 230 0.49 -15.63 8.88
C ASP A 230 -0.52 -16.49 8.12
N GLY A 231 -0.18 -16.89 6.90
CA GLY A 231 -1.13 -17.60 6.03
C GLY A 231 -0.64 -17.82 4.61
N LYS A 232 -1.56 -18.17 3.72
CA LYS A 232 -1.26 -18.44 2.30
C LYS A 232 -1.20 -17.15 1.48
N ALA A 233 -0.16 -17.03 0.67
CA ALA A 233 0.01 -15.96 -0.31
C ALA A 233 0.35 -16.54 -1.69
N ASP A 234 -0.06 -15.85 -2.74
CA ASP A 234 0.32 -16.17 -4.11
C ASP A 234 1.67 -15.54 -4.42
N ARG A 235 2.67 -16.39 -4.64
CA ARG A 235 4.00 -16.01 -5.13
C ARG A 235 3.98 -16.02 -6.65
N VAL A 236 3.98 -14.83 -7.22
CA VAL A 236 3.97 -14.59 -8.66
C VAL A 236 5.40 -14.32 -9.12
N SER A 237 5.89 -15.13 -10.06
CA SER A 237 7.24 -14.98 -10.63
C SER A 237 7.22 -15.06 -12.15
N SER A 238 8.03 -14.22 -12.79
CA SER A 238 8.20 -14.25 -14.25
C SER A 238 9.00 -15.49 -14.67
N ARG A 239 8.57 -16.17 -15.75
CA ARG A 239 9.31 -17.33 -16.32
C ARG A 239 10.66 -16.92 -16.91
N LYS A 240 10.75 -15.72 -17.51
CA LYS A 240 12.04 -15.09 -17.81
C LYS A 240 12.58 -14.53 -16.49
N ARG A 241 13.78 -14.95 -16.06
CA ARG A 241 14.45 -14.59 -14.78
C ARG A 241 14.65 -13.08 -14.53
N GLU A 242 14.11 -12.21 -15.39
CA GLU A 242 14.25 -10.75 -15.36
C GLU A 242 13.09 -10.03 -14.66
N GLY A 243 11.98 -10.71 -14.34
CA GLY A 243 10.84 -10.09 -13.67
C GLY A 243 10.91 -10.17 -12.14
N PRO A 244 10.45 -9.13 -11.40
CA PRO A 244 10.43 -9.16 -9.95
C PRO A 244 9.46 -10.23 -9.42
N THR A 245 9.83 -10.88 -8.32
CA THR A 245 8.93 -11.81 -7.61
C THR A 245 7.98 -11.01 -6.72
N ILE A 246 6.68 -11.23 -6.85
CA ILE A 246 5.63 -10.51 -6.12
C ILE A 246 4.86 -11.50 -5.25
N TYR A 247 4.58 -11.11 -4.01
CA TYR A 247 3.71 -11.85 -3.10
C TYR A 247 2.40 -11.10 -2.96
N THR A 248 1.29 -11.77 -3.24
CA THR A 248 -0.05 -11.18 -3.19
C THR A 248 -0.93 -11.95 -2.23
N VAL A 249 -1.71 -11.23 -1.42
CA VAL A 249 -2.75 -11.79 -0.54
C VAL A 249 -4.03 -11.01 -0.79
N THR A 250 -5.12 -11.74 -0.97
CA THR A 250 -6.49 -11.21 -1.18
C THR A 250 -7.50 -12.05 -0.39
N SER A 251 -7.22 -12.28 0.90
CA SER A 251 -8.02 -13.20 1.74
C SER A 251 -8.61 -12.48 2.95
N GLY A 252 -9.94 -12.51 3.07
CA GLY A 252 -10.67 -11.88 4.18
C GLY A 252 -10.45 -10.36 4.23
N GLU A 253 -10.01 -9.88 5.40
CA GLU A 253 -9.64 -8.47 5.63
C GLU A 253 -8.17 -8.17 5.27
N THR A 254 -7.39 -9.16 4.84
CA THR A 254 -5.98 -8.94 4.52
C THR A 254 -5.78 -8.81 3.01
N VAL A 255 -5.32 -7.62 2.59
CA VAL A 255 -5.01 -7.34 1.19
C VAL A 255 -3.68 -6.60 1.08
N PHE A 256 -2.74 -7.20 0.34
CA PHE A 256 -1.49 -6.54 -0.04
C PHE A 256 -0.87 -7.20 -1.28
N ALA A 257 -0.05 -6.43 -1.98
CA ALA A 257 0.93 -6.95 -2.93
C ALA A 257 2.28 -6.33 -2.60
N LEU A 258 3.31 -7.17 -2.44
CA LEU A 258 4.66 -6.74 -2.06
C LEU A 258 5.68 -7.41 -2.96
N THR A 259 6.66 -6.62 -3.40
CA THR A 259 7.69 -7.01 -4.34
C THR A 259 8.96 -7.39 -3.59
N GLN A 260 9.51 -8.57 -3.87
CA GLN A 260 10.83 -8.95 -3.37
C GLN A 260 11.91 -8.06 -4.00
N THR A 261 12.61 -7.28 -3.18
CA THR A 261 13.71 -6.40 -3.60
C THR A 261 15.09 -7.02 -3.33
N ALA A 262 15.23 -7.67 -2.17
CA ALA A 262 16.46 -8.34 -1.75
C ALA A 262 16.15 -9.44 -0.73
N THR A 263 17.15 -10.23 -0.37
CA THR A 263 17.08 -11.18 0.75
C THR A 263 18.15 -10.83 1.78
N THR A 264 17.89 -11.12 3.04
CA THR A 264 18.84 -10.95 4.14
C THR A 264 18.62 -12.06 5.14
N THR A 265 19.70 -12.57 5.72
CA THR A 265 19.63 -13.63 6.71
C THR A 265 19.67 -13.03 8.12
N LEU A 266 18.80 -13.51 9.00
CA LEU A 266 18.75 -13.15 10.41
C LEU A 266 18.52 -14.41 11.22
N CYS A 267 19.49 -14.82 12.03
CA CYS A 267 19.36 -15.98 12.91
C CYS A 267 18.96 -17.28 12.15
N GLY A 268 19.53 -17.49 10.96
CA GLY A 268 19.22 -18.64 10.11
C GLY A 268 17.92 -18.52 9.30
N PHE A 269 17.06 -17.55 9.60
CA PHE A 269 15.89 -17.23 8.77
C PHE A 269 16.30 -16.37 7.58
N THR A 270 15.73 -16.65 6.40
CA THR A 270 15.89 -15.79 5.22
C THR A 270 14.72 -14.83 5.15
N LEU A 271 14.96 -13.57 5.49
CA LEU A 271 14.00 -12.47 5.37
C LEU A 271 14.05 -11.92 3.95
N ILE A 272 12.89 -11.86 3.31
CA ILE A 272 12.70 -11.22 2.02
C ILE A 272 12.38 -9.74 2.28
N LYS A 273 13.25 -8.86 1.80
CA LYS A 273 13.02 -7.42 1.84
C LYS A 273 12.00 -7.04 0.78
N THR A 274 11.15 -6.08 1.12
CA THR A 274 10.14 -5.53 0.22
C THR A 274 10.53 -4.12 -0.25
N GLU A 275 9.71 -3.50 -1.07
CA GLU A 275 9.81 -2.08 -1.41
C GLU A 275 9.52 -1.17 -0.21
N HIS A 276 8.82 -1.67 0.82
CA HIS A 276 8.59 -0.94 2.05
C HIS A 276 9.70 -1.22 3.07
N PRO A 277 10.37 -0.19 3.63
CA PRO A 277 11.57 -0.38 4.45
C PRO A 277 11.33 -1.12 5.77
N LYS A 278 10.08 -1.13 6.27
CA LYS A 278 9.70 -1.82 7.51
C LYS A 278 9.03 -3.18 7.29
N LEU A 279 8.71 -3.58 6.06
CA LEU A 279 7.97 -4.82 5.79
C LEU A 279 8.89 -5.91 5.23
N PHE A 280 8.81 -7.09 5.82
CA PHE A 280 9.61 -8.25 5.44
C PHE A 280 8.71 -9.48 5.29
N ILE A 281 9.05 -10.35 4.35
CA ILE A 281 8.32 -11.61 4.14
C ILE A 281 9.23 -12.78 4.52
N ILE A 282 8.67 -13.77 5.19
CA ILE A 282 9.33 -15.05 5.44
C ILE A 282 8.53 -16.15 4.74
N ASP A 283 9.22 -16.93 3.91
CA ASP A 283 8.67 -18.16 3.35
C ASP A 283 8.72 -19.25 4.44
N VAL A 284 7.54 -19.52 5.03
CA VAL A 284 7.38 -20.46 6.15
C VAL A 284 7.69 -21.89 5.70
N ASN A 285 7.44 -22.23 4.43
CA ASN A 285 7.74 -23.56 3.92
C ASN A 285 9.25 -23.86 3.91
N ARG A 286 10.11 -22.83 3.82
CA ARG A 286 11.56 -22.98 3.79
C ARG A 286 12.21 -22.78 5.16
N ASN A 287 11.77 -21.76 5.90
CA ASN A 287 12.45 -21.33 7.12
C ASN A 287 11.68 -21.67 8.40
N GLY A 288 10.46 -22.21 8.30
CA GLY A 288 9.54 -22.29 9.43
C GLY A 288 8.97 -20.93 9.82
N ARG A 289 8.19 -20.90 10.90
CA ARG A 289 7.61 -19.66 11.45
C ARG A 289 8.64 -18.93 12.29
N PHE A 290 8.74 -17.62 12.11
CA PHE A 290 9.70 -16.75 12.82
C PHE A 290 9.26 -16.44 14.24
N LYS A 291 7.98 -16.10 14.40
CA LYS A 291 7.35 -15.77 15.68
C LYS A 291 5.85 -16.10 15.61
N PRO A 292 5.19 -16.52 16.69
CA PRO A 292 3.73 -16.62 16.71
C PRO A 292 3.08 -15.25 16.51
N ALA A 293 1.93 -15.22 15.85
CA ALA A 293 1.14 -13.99 15.74
C ALA A 293 0.68 -13.53 17.14
N SER A 294 0.79 -12.24 17.40
CA SER A 294 0.40 -11.60 18.66
C SER A 294 -0.26 -10.25 18.37
N THR A 295 -0.99 -9.71 19.33
CA THR A 295 -1.57 -8.36 19.24
C THR A 295 -0.48 -7.32 19.01
N ILE A 296 -0.70 -6.43 18.04
CA ILE A 296 0.27 -5.39 17.68
C ILE A 296 0.07 -4.20 18.63
N SER A 297 1.15 -3.66 19.17
CA SER A 297 1.08 -2.43 19.96
C SER A 297 0.55 -1.29 19.09
N VAL A 298 -0.41 -0.51 19.60
CA VAL A 298 -0.98 0.63 18.88
C VAL A 298 0.09 1.65 18.46
N ASN A 299 1.15 1.77 19.25
CA ASN A 299 2.29 2.65 18.96
C ASN A 299 3.11 2.20 17.72
N ASN A 300 2.97 0.94 17.30
CA ASN A 300 3.62 0.39 16.10
C ASN A 300 2.71 0.44 14.87
N LEU A 301 1.42 0.78 15.01
CA LEU A 301 0.52 0.90 13.87
C LEU A 301 0.78 2.23 13.15
N ASP A 302 1.02 2.15 11.84
CA ASP A 302 1.34 3.32 11.03
C ASP A 302 0.38 3.46 9.85
N ILE A 303 -0.45 4.50 9.91
CA ILE A 303 -1.44 4.81 8.86
C ILE A 303 -0.78 5.01 7.49
N PHE A 304 0.45 5.55 7.43
CA PHE A 304 1.15 5.71 6.17
C PHE A 304 1.59 4.36 5.60
N THR A 305 2.10 3.45 6.44
CA THR A 305 2.42 2.08 6.04
C THR A 305 1.18 1.38 5.48
N TYR A 306 0.03 1.52 6.14
CA TYR A 306 -1.26 0.96 5.69
C TYR A 306 -1.74 1.52 4.34
N VAL A 307 -1.68 2.84 4.17
CA VAL A 307 -2.11 3.50 2.94
C VAL A 307 -1.14 3.20 1.78
N ASN A 308 0.16 3.22 2.05
CA ASN A 308 1.19 2.91 1.04
C ASN A 308 1.05 1.47 0.54
N SER A 309 0.78 0.50 1.42
CA SER A 309 0.57 -0.89 0.98
C SER A 309 -0.65 -1.03 0.07
N LYS A 310 -1.72 -0.26 0.30
CA LYS A 310 -2.90 -0.22 -0.61
C LYS A 310 -2.55 0.39 -1.96
N PHE A 311 -1.80 1.48 -1.99
CA PHE A 311 -1.35 2.09 -3.25
C PHE A 311 -0.50 1.13 -4.08
N ILE A 312 0.41 0.39 -3.44
CA ILE A 312 1.21 -0.64 -4.12
C ILE A 312 0.29 -1.72 -4.68
N TYR A 313 -0.68 -2.22 -3.91
CA TYR A 313 -1.63 -3.21 -4.38
C TYR A 313 -2.41 -2.73 -5.63
N VAL A 314 -2.93 -1.50 -5.62
CA VAL A 314 -3.65 -0.93 -6.76
C VAL A 314 -2.75 -0.80 -7.99
N GLU A 315 -1.52 -0.30 -7.82
CA GLU A 315 -0.55 -0.15 -8.90
C GLU A 315 -0.24 -1.49 -9.58
N LYS A 316 -0.09 -2.55 -8.78
CA LYS A 316 0.19 -3.91 -9.28
C LYS A 316 -1.02 -4.52 -9.97
N HIS A 317 -2.22 -4.35 -9.42
CA HIS A 317 -3.47 -4.79 -10.06
C HIS A 317 -3.64 -4.14 -11.44
N LEU A 318 -3.46 -2.81 -11.51
CA LEU A 318 -3.54 -2.07 -12.77
C LEU A 318 -2.48 -2.50 -13.78
N ARG A 319 -1.22 -2.65 -13.36
CA ARG A 319 -0.15 -3.13 -14.25
C ARG A 319 -0.49 -4.50 -14.86
N THR A 320 -0.99 -5.43 -14.05
CA THR A 320 -1.38 -6.77 -14.52
C THR A 320 -2.54 -6.71 -15.53
N GLN A 321 -3.60 -5.94 -15.22
CA GLN A 321 -4.75 -5.78 -16.12
C GLN A 321 -4.36 -5.13 -17.46
N ILE A 322 -3.51 -4.10 -17.44
CA ILE A 322 -3.03 -3.43 -18.67
C ILE A 322 -2.16 -4.38 -19.49
N THR A 323 -1.27 -5.14 -18.84
CA THR A 323 -0.38 -6.10 -19.53
C THR A 323 -1.18 -7.21 -20.20
N GLN A 324 -2.22 -7.72 -19.52
CA GLN A 324 -3.11 -8.73 -20.08
C GLN A 324 -3.91 -8.17 -21.26
N LEU A 325 -4.50 -6.98 -21.13
CA LEU A 325 -5.23 -6.32 -22.21
C LEU A 325 -4.33 -6.10 -23.44
N TYR A 326 -3.09 -5.65 -23.23
CA TYR A 326 -2.13 -5.47 -24.31
C TYR A 326 -1.85 -6.79 -25.04
N LYS A 327 -1.64 -7.90 -24.31
CA LYS A 327 -1.46 -9.24 -24.91
C LYS A 327 -2.67 -9.65 -25.75
N ASP A 328 -3.87 -9.46 -25.22
CA ASP A 328 -5.12 -9.83 -25.91
C ASP A 328 -5.29 -9.02 -27.20
N ILE A 329 -5.03 -7.71 -27.17
CA ILE A 329 -5.09 -6.84 -28.35
C ILE A 329 -4.08 -7.26 -29.41
N ILE A 330 -2.81 -7.49 -29.03
CA ILE A 330 -1.77 -7.88 -29.99
C ILE A 330 -2.08 -9.24 -30.62
N THR A 331 -2.56 -10.19 -29.81
CA THR A 331 -2.95 -11.52 -30.29
C THR A 331 -4.12 -11.44 -31.28
N GLN A 332 -5.16 -10.68 -30.92
CA GLN A 332 -6.32 -10.47 -31.79
C GLN A 332 -5.97 -9.73 -33.08
N LYS A 333 -5.11 -8.70 -32.99
CA LYS A 333 -4.62 -7.97 -34.16
C LYS A 333 -3.86 -8.90 -35.11
N CYS A 334 -2.95 -9.71 -34.58
CA CYS A 334 -2.20 -10.68 -35.39
C CYS A 334 -3.13 -11.71 -36.05
N ALA A 335 -4.12 -12.24 -35.30
CA ALA A 335 -5.11 -13.16 -35.85
C ALA A 335 -5.94 -12.54 -36.98
N LEU A 336 -6.32 -11.27 -36.84
CA LEU A 336 -7.04 -10.53 -37.87
C LEU A 336 -6.16 -10.25 -39.10
N GLU A 337 -4.92 -9.84 -38.91
CA GLU A 337 -3.96 -9.63 -40.01
C GLU A 337 -3.72 -10.92 -40.78
N LYS A 338 -3.59 -12.06 -40.08
CA LYS A 338 -3.52 -13.39 -40.70
C LYS A 338 -4.75 -13.71 -41.55
N GLN A 339 -5.95 -13.42 -41.05
CA GLN A 339 -7.19 -13.60 -41.82
C GLN A 339 -7.25 -12.70 -43.06
N ILE A 340 -6.84 -11.44 -42.95
CA ILE A 340 -6.78 -10.50 -44.09
C ILE A 340 -5.81 -11.01 -45.15
N LEU A 341 -4.62 -11.45 -44.75
CA LEU A 341 -3.63 -12.01 -45.67
C LEU A 341 -4.14 -13.26 -46.36
N ASN A 342 -4.74 -14.20 -45.62
CA ASN A 342 -5.34 -15.40 -46.20
C ASN A 342 -6.45 -15.06 -47.21
N ASN A 343 -7.34 -14.10 -46.89
CA ASN A 343 -8.37 -13.65 -47.81
C ASN A 343 -7.77 -13.00 -49.07
N ALA A 344 -6.70 -12.22 -48.91
CA ALA A 344 -6.00 -11.63 -50.04
C ALA A 344 -5.37 -12.70 -50.94
N LEU A 345 -4.77 -13.76 -50.37
CA LEU A 345 -4.23 -14.88 -51.14
C LEU A 345 -5.30 -15.56 -52.02
N THR A 346 -6.56 -15.65 -51.57
CA THR A 346 -7.65 -16.23 -52.40
C THR A 346 -7.98 -15.42 -53.65
N LEU A 347 -7.63 -14.13 -53.67
CA LEU A 347 -7.96 -13.19 -54.74
C LEU A 347 -6.79 -12.94 -55.71
N ILE A 348 -5.61 -13.55 -55.48
CA ILE A 348 -4.38 -13.21 -56.22
C ILE A 348 -4.50 -13.42 -57.73
N HIS A 349 -5.26 -14.43 -58.17
CA HIS A 349 -5.43 -14.73 -59.59
C HIS A 349 -6.49 -13.87 -60.28
N THR A 350 -7.48 -13.35 -59.52
CA THR A 350 -8.62 -12.61 -60.07
C THR A 350 -8.49 -11.09 -59.91
N ALA A 351 -7.82 -10.63 -58.85
CA ALA A 351 -7.81 -9.23 -58.41
C ALA A 351 -6.43 -8.82 -57.86
N ARG A 352 -5.41 -8.85 -58.73
CA ARG A 352 -3.99 -8.62 -58.40
C ARG A 352 -3.72 -7.29 -57.71
N GLU A 353 -4.36 -6.22 -58.18
CA GLU A 353 -4.15 -4.86 -57.65
C GLU A 353 -4.80 -4.70 -56.27
N GLU A 354 -5.96 -5.31 -56.08
CA GLU A 354 -6.66 -5.35 -54.79
C GLU A 354 -5.84 -6.11 -53.75
N VAL A 355 -5.22 -7.23 -54.12
CA VAL A 355 -4.36 -8.00 -53.21
C VAL A 355 -3.14 -7.20 -52.77
N ALA A 356 -2.47 -6.54 -53.72
CA ALA A 356 -1.35 -5.66 -53.40
C ALA A 356 -1.78 -4.56 -52.43
N PHE A 357 -2.92 -3.91 -52.70
CA PHE A 357 -3.47 -2.88 -51.82
C PHE A 357 -3.86 -3.43 -50.43
N MET A 358 -4.38 -4.65 -50.33
CA MET A 358 -4.71 -5.28 -49.04
C MET A 358 -3.46 -5.57 -48.20
N ILE A 359 -2.35 -5.97 -48.84
CA ILE A 359 -1.07 -6.29 -48.19
C ILE A 359 -0.36 -5.01 -47.76
N THR A 360 -0.19 -4.03 -48.66
CA THR A 360 0.61 -2.83 -48.39
C THR A 360 -0.20 -1.71 -47.72
N LYS A 361 -1.53 -1.72 -47.87
CA LYS A 361 -2.44 -0.64 -47.45
C LYS A 361 -2.15 0.70 -48.14
N GLU A 362 -1.42 0.67 -49.26
CA GLU A 362 -1.00 1.83 -50.04
C GLU A 362 -1.33 1.66 -51.53
N PRO A 363 -1.74 2.73 -52.24
CA PRO A 363 -1.88 2.69 -53.69
C PRO A 363 -0.52 2.54 -54.38
N GLY A 364 -0.51 2.29 -55.69
CA GLY A 364 0.72 2.19 -56.47
C GLY A 364 1.49 0.88 -56.31
N HIS A 365 0.84 -0.16 -55.81
CA HIS A 365 1.39 -1.50 -55.73
C HIS A 365 0.56 -2.47 -56.55
N THR A 366 1.21 -3.39 -57.24
CA THR A 366 0.56 -4.53 -57.91
C THR A 366 1.21 -5.83 -57.46
N ALA A 367 0.48 -6.93 -57.54
CA ALA A 367 0.98 -8.23 -57.10
C ALA A 367 0.89 -9.25 -58.24
N THR A 368 1.88 -10.13 -58.34
CA THR A 368 1.83 -11.26 -59.28
C THR A 368 2.25 -12.55 -58.57
N SER A 369 1.48 -13.61 -58.79
CA SER A 369 1.81 -14.95 -58.32
C SER A 369 2.85 -15.60 -59.25
N ALA A 370 3.87 -16.23 -58.68
CA ALA A 370 4.83 -17.06 -59.41
C ALA A 370 5.13 -18.32 -58.57
N GLY A 371 4.56 -19.46 -58.94
CA GLY A 371 4.65 -20.68 -58.15
C GLY A 371 4.06 -20.49 -56.75
N GLU A 372 4.82 -20.87 -55.72
CA GLU A 372 4.46 -20.74 -54.30
C GLU A 372 4.82 -19.39 -53.68
N ALA A 373 5.15 -18.38 -54.51
CA ALA A 373 5.50 -17.03 -54.07
C ALA A 373 4.62 -15.96 -54.70
N ILE A 374 4.48 -14.84 -54.01
CA ILE A 374 3.86 -13.61 -54.51
C ILE A 374 4.91 -12.51 -54.57
N HIS A 375 5.00 -11.86 -55.72
CA HIS A 375 5.81 -10.68 -55.94
C HIS A 375 4.94 -9.44 -55.85
N VAL A 376 5.16 -8.61 -54.84
CA VAL A 376 4.57 -7.28 -54.70
C VAL A 376 5.53 -6.28 -55.35
N ILE A 377 5.01 -5.55 -56.32
CA ILE A 377 5.74 -4.62 -57.18
C ILE A 377 5.29 -3.21 -56.85
N GLN A 378 6.22 -2.36 -56.42
CA GLN A 378 5.98 -0.93 -56.19
C GLN A 378 6.19 -0.17 -57.50
N CYS A 379 5.16 0.54 -57.92
CA CYS A 379 5.11 1.29 -59.17
C CYS A 379 5.56 2.75 -58.96
N ILE A 380 6.00 3.41 -60.04
CA ILE A 380 6.61 4.75 -59.95
C ILE A 380 5.51 5.81 -59.99
N PRO A 381 5.50 6.79 -59.06
CA PRO A 381 4.51 7.87 -59.09
C PRO A 381 4.75 8.79 -60.30
N VAL A 382 3.67 9.12 -61.01
CA VAL A 382 3.62 9.99 -62.18
C VAL A 382 2.44 10.96 -62.06
N ILE A 383 2.41 11.99 -62.91
CA ILE A 383 1.34 12.99 -62.94
C ILE A 383 0.58 12.88 -64.25
N CYS A 384 -0.74 12.74 -64.18
CA CYS A 384 -1.63 12.68 -65.34
C CYS A 384 -2.72 13.75 -65.31
N GLN A 385 -3.35 13.94 -66.46
CA GLN A 385 -4.47 14.87 -66.64
C GLN A 385 -5.74 14.11 -67.02
N LEU A 386 -6.88 14.51 -66.45
CA LEU A 386 -8.17 13.90 -66.77
C LEU A 386 -8.50 14.08 -68.26
N ARG A 387 -8.85 12.99 -68.92
CA ARG A 387 -9.19 12.97 -70.34
C ARG A 387 -10.71 12.93 -70.52
N ARG A 388 -11.23 13.74 -71.44
CA ARG A 388 -12.65 13.69 -71.80
C ARG A 388 -12.90 12.57 -72.82
N THR A 389 -13.92 11.76 -72.58
CA THR A 389 -14.35 10.68 -73.47
C THR A 389 -15.84 10.82 -73.79
N THR A 390 -16.28 10.17 -74.87
CA THR A 390 -17.71 10.06 -75.24
C THR A 390 -18.35 8.78 -74.69
N GLN A 391 -17.54 7.75 -74.40
CA GLN A 391 -17.95 6.49 -73.79
C GLN A 391 -17.62 6.47 -72.29
N CYS A 392 -18.38 5.67 -71.54
CA CYS A 392 -18.13 5.43 -70.11
C CYS A 392 -17.23 4.21 -69.91
N TYR A 393 -16.38 4.30 -68.90
CA TYR A 393 -15.43 3.25 -68.53
C TYR A 393 -15.55 2.95 -67.03
N ASP A 394 -15.13 1.75 -66.62
CA ASP A 394 -14.94 1.43 -65.20
C ASP A 394 -13.71 2.15 -64.64
N GLU A 395 -12.64 2.24 -65.44
CA GLU A 395 -11.43 2.99 -65.12
C GLU A 395 -11.54 4.49 -65.47
N LEU A 396 -10.79 5.36 -64.78
CA LEU A 396 -10.79 6.80 -65.02
C LEU A 396 -9.91 7.15 -66.24
N PRO A 397 -10.44 7.73 -67.33
CA PRO A 397 -9.64 8.07 -68.50
C PRO A 397 -8.68 9.23 -68.20
N VAL A 398 -7.39 9.02 -68.45
CA VAL A 398 -6.35 10.03 -68.22
C VAL A 398 -5.41 10.14 -69.42
N THR A 399 -4.64 11.23 -69.45
CA THR A 399 -3.61 11.49 -70.45
C THR A 399 -2.27 11.58 -69.74
N TYR A 400 -1.31 10.77 -70.19
CA TYR A 400 0.07 10.74 -69.68
C TYR A 400 1.03 10.76 -70.87
N GLN A 401 2.00 11.69 -70.87
CA GLN A 401 2.94 11.88 -71.98
C GLN A 401 2.25 11.97 -73.37
N ASN A 402 1.17 12.75 -73.47
CA ASN A 402 0.32 12.90 -74.67
C ASN A 402 -0.30 11.60 -75.20
N SER A 403 -0.20 10.51 -74.44
CA SER A 403 -0.77 9.22 -74.76
C SER A 403 -1.99 8.95 -73.88
N SER A 404 -2.93 8.18 -74.42
CA SER A 404 -4.20 7.87 -73.76
C SER A 404 -4.06 6.68 -72.83
N TYR A 405 -4.38 6.86 -71.56
CA TYR A 405 -4.37 5.82 -70.53
C TYR A 405 -5.67 5.80 -69.74
N PHE A 406 -5.78 4.80 -68.87
CA PHE A 406 -6.87 4.59 -67.94
C PHE A 406 -6.29 4.31 -66.55
N LEU A 407 -6.94 4.83 -65.52
CA LEU A 407 -6.49 4.75 -64.14
C LEU A 407 -7.41 3.83 -63.33
N THR A 408 -6.84 2.79 -62.73
CA THR A 408 -7.62 1.83 -61.94
C THR A 408 -8.17 2.42 -60.64
N PRO A 409 -9.35 1.96 -60.20
CA PRO A 409 -9.93 2.40 -58.94
C PRO A 409 -9.12 1.89 -57.74
N LYS A 410 -9.02 2.69 -56.68
CA LYS A 410 -8.25 2.44 -55.43
C LYS A 410 -6.73 2.37 -55.59
N SER A 411 -6.20 1.46 -56.42
CA SER A 411 -4.76 1.22 -56.63
C SER A 411 -4.07 2.33 -57.43
N ARG A 412 -4.81 3.08 -58.25
CA ARG A 412 -4.30 4.24 -59.05
C ARG A 412 -3.19 3.84 -60.03
N ILE A 413 -3.29 2.67 -60.63
CA ILE A 413 -2.31 2.17 -61.62
C ILE A 413 -2.74 2.55 -63.03
N LEU A 414 -1.78 2.94 -63.86
CA LEU A 414 -2.01 3.23 -65.28
C LEU A 414 -2.13 1.95 -66.11
N LYS A 415 -3.20 1.88 -66.90
CA LYS A 415 -3.48 0.84 -67.90
C LYS A 415 -3.67 1.47 -69.27
N THR A 416 -3.25 0.76 -70.31
CA THR A 416 -3.41 1.19 -71.71
C THR A 416 -4.81 0.94 -72.26
N ILE A 417 -5.53 -0.02 -71.69
CA ILE A 417 -6.87 -0.44 -72.12
C ILE A 417 -7.83 -0.28 -70.94
N GLY A 418 -8.98 0.34 -71.19
CA GLY A 418 -10.07 0.49 -70.22
C GLY A 418 -11.26 -0.40 -70.56
N THR A 419 -12.01 -0.78 -69.54
CA THR A 419 -13.22 -1.60 -69.64
C THR A 419 -14.39 -0.70 -70.00
N THR A 420 -14.97 -0.88 -71.18
CA THR A 420 -16.15 -0.10 -71.62
C THR A 420 -17.40 -0.56 -70.90
N ARG A 421 -18.25 0.39 -70.51
CA ARG A 421 -19.54 0.11 -69.85
C ARG A 421 -20.63 1.04 -70.36
N GLU A 422 -21.88 0.67 -70.11
CA GLU A 422 -23.02 1.54 -70.36
C GLU A 422 -23.02 2.74 -69.39
N CYS A 423 -23.28 3.93 -69.93
CA CYS A 423 -23.40 5.15 -69.14
C CYS A 423 -24.73 5.14 -68.36
N SER A 424 -24.70 4.68 -67.12
CA SER A 424 -25.86 4.68 -66.22
C SER A 424 -25.85 5.90 -65.29
N THR A 425 -26.98 6.60 -65.19
CA THR A 425 -27.19 7.67 -64.20
C THR A 425 -27.57 7.14 -62.82
N ILE A 426 -28.07 5.90 -62.75
CA ILE A 426 -28.48 5.23 -61.51
C ILE A 426 -27.29 4.55 -60.85
N LEU A 427 -26.43 3.90 -61.64
CA LEU A 427 -25.22 3.22 -61.18
C LEU A 427 -23.98 3.81 -61.88
N PRO A 428 -23.65 5.09 -61.66
CA PRO A 428 -22.50 5.72 -62.28
C PRO A 428 -21.19 5.21 -61.66
N THR A 429 -20.11 5.27 -62.44
CA THR A 429 -18.76 5.07 -61.90
C THR A 429 -18.38 6.27 -61.04
N LEU A 430 -17.98 6.02 -59.78
CA LEU A 430 -17.65 7.06 -58.81
C LEU A 430 -16.14 7.08 -58.53
N TYR A 431 -15.55 8.26 -58.56
CA TYR A 431 -14.14 8.47 -58.22
C TYR A 431 -14.00 9.59 -57.20
N LYS A 432 -13.14 9.38 -56.20
CA LYS A 432 -12.75 10.41 -55.25
C LYS A 432 -11.50 11.11 -55.76
N LEU A 433 -11.57 12.38 -56.16
CA LEU A 433 -10.44 13.17 -56.64
C LEU A 433 -10.25 14.38 -55.71
N HIS A 434 -9.07 14.54 -55.13
CA HIS A 434 -8.75 15.64 -54.20
C HIS A 434 -9.77 15.81 -53.05
N GLY A 435 -10.29 14.70 -52.52
CA GLY A 435 -11.27 14.71 -51.43
C GLY A 435 -12.73 14.78 -51.87
N ILE A 436 -13.00 15.19 -53.11
CA ILE A 436 -14.34 15.40 -53.66
C ILE A 436 -14.75 14.17 -54.50
N TRP A 437 -16.03 13.81 -54.45
CA TRP A 437 -16.57 12.71 -55.24
C TRP A 437 -17.09 13.20 -56.57
N TYR A 438 -16.71 12.49 -57.64
CA TYR A 438 -17.17 12.74 -58.99
C TYR A 438 -17.87 11.48 -59.51
N ARG A 439 -19.03 11.67 -60.16
CA ARG A 439 -19.67 10.65 -61.00
C ARG A 439 -19.23 10.83 -62.45
N LEU A 440 -18.94 9.73 -63.13
CA LEU A 440 -18.55 9.72 -64.53
C LEU A 440 -19.73 9.31 -65.40
N THR A 441 -20.31 10.26 -66.13
CA THR A 441 -21.41 10.01 -67.07
C THR A 441 -21.32 10.92 -68.30
N PRO A 442 -20.69 10.50 -69.40
CA PRO A 442 -19.25 10.20 -69.53
C PRO A 442 -18.29 11.33 -69.05
N HIS A 443 -18.82 12.50 -68.69
CA HIS A 443 -18.03 13.57 -68.09
C HIS A 443 -18.03 13.48 -66.56
N ALA A 444 -16.95 13.96 -65.94
CA ALA A 444 -16.85 14.04 -64.49
C ALA A 444 -17.72 15.18 -63.96
N VAL A 445 -18.69 14.84 -63.11
CA VAL A 445 -19.59 15.79 -62.44
C VAL A 445 -19.49 15.54 -60.94
N GLU A 446 -19.36 16.59 -60.15
CA GLU A 446 -19.33 16.48 -58.70
C GLU A 446 -20.63 15.85 -58.15
N THR A 447 -20.51 15.05 -57.09
CA THR A 447 -21.63 14.35 -56.45
C THR A 447 -21.41 14.19 -54.95
N VAL A 448 -22.49 13.85 -54.24
CA VAL A 448 -22.45 13.53 -52.81
C VAL A 448 -21.66 12.24 -52.58
N ALA A 449 -20.92 12.19 -51.47
CA ALA A 449 -20.16 11.02 -51.06
C ALA A 449 -21.08 9.79 -50.81
N PRO A 450 -20.68 8.59 -51.25
CA PRO A 450 -21.41 7.36 -50.95
C PRO A 450 -21.34 7.02 -49.46
N GLN A 451 -22.33 6.25 -48.98
CA GLN A 451 -22.34 5.76 -47.60
C GLN A 451 -21.15 4.82 -47.34
N THR A 452 -20.51 4.98 -46.17
CA THR A 452 -19.38 4.14 -45.75
C THR A 452 -19.88 2.88 -45.06
N LEU A 453 -19.37 1.72 -45.48
CA LEU A 453 -19.56 0.46 -44.75
C LEU A 453 -18.90 0.57 -43.36
N LYS A 454 -19.60 0.10 -42.33
CA LYS A 454 -19.10 0.05 -40.95
C LYS A 454 -18.92 -1.41 -40.52
N PRO A 455 -17.82 -1.77 -39.86
CA PRO A 455 -17.68 -3.10 -39.27
C PRO A 455 -18.79 -3.32 -38.23
N LEU A 456 -19.30 -4.55 -38.16
CA LEU A 456 -20.36 -4.94 -37.20
C LEU A 456 -19.81 -5.20 -35.79
N THR A 457 -18.49 -5.24 -35.62
CA THR A 457 -17.84 -5.58 -34.36
C THR A 457 -17.76 -4.38 -33.42
N THR A 458 -18.33 -4.52 -32.23
CA THR A 458 -18.13 -3.58 -31.11
C THR A 458 -17.12 -4.16 -30.13
N PRO A 459 -15.97 -3.51 -29.89
CA PRO A 459 -15.03 -3.98 -28.88
C PRO A 459 -15.68 -3.88 -27.49
N HIS A 460 -15.64 -4.97 -26.74
CA HIS A 460 -16.09 -5.02 -25.35
C HIS A 460 -14.89 -5.28 -24.44
N TRP A 461 -14.51 -4.27 -23.67
CA TRP A 461 -13.58 -4.40 -22.56
C TRP A 461 -14.28 -3.92 -21.29
N ARG A 462 -14.07 -4.63 -20.18
CA ARG A 462 -14.63 -4.28 -18.88
C ARG A 462 -13.51 -4.24 -17.85
N TYR A 463 -13.39 -3.11 -17.17
CA TYR A 463 -12.52 -2.98 -16.02
C TYR A 463 -13.00 -3.89 -14.88
N THR A 464 -12.08 -4.67 -14.31
CA THR A 464 -12.30 -5.45 -13.09
C THR A 464 -11.75 -4.65 -11.91
N ASN A 465 -12.64 -4.30 -10.97
CA ASN A 465 -12.23 -3.62 -9.75
C ASN A 465 -11.34 -4.55 -8.91
N PRO A 466 -10.30 -4.02 -8.26
CA PRO A 466 -9.53 -4.79 -7.28
C PRO A 466 -10.44 -5.22 -6.13
N GLU A 467 -10.44 -6.52 -5.80
CA GLU A 467 -11.25 -7.07 -4.71
C GLU A 467 -10.78 -6.53 -3.36
N ASN A 468 -11.73 -6.31 -2.44
CA ASN A 468 -11.46 -6.01 -1.03
C ASN A 468 -10.57 -4.77 -0.75
N LEU A 469 -10.37 -3.87 -1.71
CA LEU A 469 -9.53 -2.66 -1.51
C LEU A 469 -10.06 -1.73 -0.40
N ALA A 470 -11.39 -1.58 -0.31
CA ALA A 470 -12.02 -0.68 0.66
C ALA A 470 -11.85 -1.20 2.10
N ASN A 471 -12.13 -2.49 2.30
CA ASN A 471 -12.25 -3.08 3.63
C ASN A 471 -10.97 -3.80 4.08
N GLY A 472 -10.15 -4.29 3.14
CA GLY A 472 -8.95 -5.05 3.44
C GLY A 472 -7.67 -4.23 3.41
N GLY A 473 -6.63 -4.70 4.10
CA GLY A 473 -5.30 -4.08 4.13
C GLY A 473 -4.28 -4.89 4.91
N ILE A 474 -3.14 -4.29 5.29
CA ILE A 474 -2.11 -4.99 6.10
C ILE A 474 -2.41 -5.03 7.60
N TYR A 475 -3.39 -4.24 8.06
CA TYR A 475 -3.85 -4.21 9.44
C TYR A 475 -5.31 -4.66 9.50
N SER A 476 -5.68 -5.32 10.59
CA SER A 476 -7.05 -5.76 10.83
C SER A 476 -7.97 -4.59 11.17
N SER A 477 -9.28 -4.79 11.08
CA SER A 477 -10.27 -3.79 11.52
C SER A 477 -10.14 -3.44 13.00
N GLU A 478 -9.74 -4.40 13.84
CA GLU A 478 -9.50 -4.21 15.27
C GLU A 478 -8.28 -3.31 15.51
N ASP A 479 -7.17 -3.55 14.81
CA ASP A 479 -5.97 -2.71 14.88
C ASP A 479 -6.28 -1.25 14.53
N LEU A 480 -7.05 -1.05 13.45
CA LEU A 480 -7.45 0.29 13.00
C LEU A 480 -8.39 0.98 14.01
N ALA A 481 -9.30 0.23 14.64
CA ALA A 481 -10.14 0.76 15.70
C ALA A 481 -9.33 1.18 16.93
N ASN A 482 -8.35 0.36 17.33
CA ASN A 482 -7.44 0.66 18.43
C ASN A 482 -6.58 1.90 18.13
N LEU A 483 -6.05 2.03 16.91
CA LEU A 483 -5.34 3.21 16.46
C LEU A 483 -6.22 4.47 16.49
N ARG A 484 -7.45 4.38 15.97
CA ARG A 484 -8.41 5.49 15.99
C ARG A 484 -8.68 5.94 17.43
N ASN A 485 -8.97 5.00 18.32
CA ASN A 485 -9.25 5.32 19.73
C ASN A 485 -8.04 5.97 20.40
N HIS A 486 -6.82 5.49 20.12
CA HIS A 486 -5.59 6.07 20.64
C HIS A 486 -5.36 7.52 20.16
N ILE A 487 -5.63 7.82 18.88
CA ILE A 487 -5.53 9.17 18.32
C ILE A 487 -6.63 10.09 18.87
N MET A 488 -7.85 9.60 19.00
CA MET A 488 -9.00 10.39 19.45
C MET A 488 -9.00 10.66 20.95
N PHE A 489 -8.45 9.76 21.77
CA PHE A 489 -8.50 9.89 23.22
C PHE A 489 -7.94 11.23 23.75
N PRO A 490 -6.77 11.74 23.33
CA PRO A 490 -6.30 13.06 23.74
C PRO A 490 -7.21 14.22 23.32
N VAL A 491 -7.91 14.08 22.18
CA VAL A 491 -8.84 15.09 21.65
C VAL A 491 -10.15 15.10 22.45
N GLU A 492 -10.63 13.92 22.84
CA GLU A 492 -11.87 13.75 23.60
C GLU A 492 -11.66 14.00 25.11
N LYS A 493 -10.45 13.81 25.63
CA LYS A 493 -10.11 13.95 27.05
C LYS A 493 -10.62 15.25 27.70
N PRO A 494 -10.45 16.46 27.12
CA PRO A 494 -10.98 17.69 27.72
C PRO A 494 -12.51 17.71 27.81
N ALA A 495 -13.20 17.18 26.80
CA ALA A 495 -14.66 17.08 26.79
C ALA A 495 -15.16 16.08 27.84
N ILE A 496 -14.46 14.95 28.00
CA ILE A 496 -14.74 13.96 29.05
C ILE A 496 -14.56 14.59 30.44
N ILE A 497 -13.45 15.29 30.68
CA ILE A 497 -13.18 15.97 31.96
C ILE A 497 -14.25 17.03 32.26
N ASN A 498 -14.62 17.84 31.26
CA ASN A 498 -15.67 18.84 31.42
C ASN A 498 -17.03 18.20 31.75
N SER A 499 -17.37 17.08 31.11
CA SER A 499 -18.60 16.34 31.38
C SER A 499 -18.62 15.77 32.80
N ILE A 500 -17.48 15.23 33.27
CA ILE A 500 -17.33 14.77 34.66
C ILE A 500 -17.48 15.95 35.64
N ALA A 501 -16.88 17.11 35.35
CA ALA A 501 -17.01 18.31 36.19
C ALA A 501 -18.46 18.84 36.22
N GLN A 502 -19.20 18.76 35.12
CA GLN A 502 -20.62 19.10 35.07
C GLN A 502 -21.45 18.14 35.93
N GLY A 503 -21.24 16.83 35.82
CA GLY A 503 -21.90 15.83 36.66
C GLY A 503 -21.59 16.02 38.14
N ALA A 504 -20.33 16.25 38.51
CA ALA A 504 -19.90 16.51 39.88
C ALA A 504 -20.49 17.80 40.49
N THR A 505 -20.86 18.78 39.65
CA THR A 505 -21.50 20.04 40.07
C THR A 505 -23.02 19.99 40.01
N GLY A 506 -23.62 18.82 39.78
CA GLY A 506 -25.07 18.63 39.74
C GLY A 506 -25.74 19.19 38.47
N ARG A 507 -24.97 19.49 37.43
CA ARG A 507 -25.49 19.96 36.13
C ARG A 507 -25.87 18.74 35.27
N GLN A 508 -26.88 18.90 34.43
CA GLN A 508 -27.25 17.88 33.45
C GLN A 508 -26.09 17.65 32.48
N TYR A 509 -25.72 16.38 32.27
CA TYR A 509 -24.72 15.94 31.30
C TYR A 509 -25.28 14.77 30.48
N SER A 510 -24.79 14.58 29.25
CA SER A 510 -25.16 13.41 28.45
C SER A 510 -24.45 12.17 28.97
N ALA A 511 -25.18 11.29 29.66
CA ALA A 511 -24.63 10.07 30.26
C ALA A 511 -24.29 8.96 29.23
N GLU A 512 -24.67 9.12 27.96
CA GLU A 512 -24.51 8.08 26.93
C GLU A 512 -23.05 7.73 26.60
N SER A 513 -22.08 8.61 26.90
CA SER A 513 -20.67 8.41 26.54
C SER A 513 -19.73 8.12 27.72
N ILE A 514 -20.21 8.21 28.96
CA ILE A 514 -19.35 8.09 30.16
C ILE A 514 -20.03 7.19 31.20
N GLN A 515 -19.54 5.95 31.31
CA GLN A 515 -19.93 5.03 32.38
C GLN A 515 -19.18 5.37 33.68
N ILE A 516 -19.79 6.19 34.54
CA ILE A 516 -19.24 6.59 35.84
C ILE A 516 -19.08 5.40 36.80
N SER A 517 -19.82 4.30 36.59
CA SER A 517 -19.68 3.06 37.37
C SER A 517 -18.27 2.48 37.34
N ASN A 518 -17.46 2.78 36.32
CA ASN A 518 -16.07 2.32 36.23
C ASN A 518 -15.06 3.28 36.90
N LEU A 519 -15.50 4.47 37.31
CA LEU A 519 -14.68 5.45 38.05
C LEU A 519 -14.77 5.28 39.57
N LEU A 520 -15.88 4.71 40.05
CA LEU A 520 -16.12 4.40 41.45
C LEU A 520 -16.15 2.88 41.59
N ASP A 521 -14.98 2.28 41.77
CA ASP A 521 -14.92 0.86 42.12
C ASP A 521 -15.65 0.66 43.45
N GLU A 522 -16.60 -0.27 43.53
CA GLU A 522 -17.38 -0.55 44.76
C GLU A 522 -16.47 -0.91 45.94
N ALA A 523 -15.23 -1.35 45.67
CA ALA A 523 -14.17 -1.56 46.65
C ALA A 523 -13.60 -0.27 47.28
N SER A 524 -13.91 0.91 46.73
CA SER A 524 -13.46 2.22 47.21
C SER A 524 -14.46 2.89 48.16
N LEU A 525 -15.69 2.36 48.25
CA LEU A 525 -16.79 2.91 49.04
C LEU A 525 -17.20 1.99 50.22
N GLY A 526 -16.37 1.00 50.58
CA GLY A 526 -16.60 0.05 51.68
C GLY A 526 -15.38 -0.20 52.56
#